data_AF-A0A235FB45-F1
#
_entry.id   AF-A0A235FB45-F1
#
_cell.length_a   1.000
_cell.length_b   1.000
_cell.length_c   1.000
_cell.angle_alpha   90.00
_cell.angle_beta   90.00
_cell.angle_gamma   90.00
#
_symmetry.space_group_name_H-M   'P 1'
#
loop_
_entity.id
_entity.type
_entity.pdbx_description
1 polymer ?
#
loop_
_entity_poly.entity_id
_entity_poly.type
_entity_poly.pdbx_seq_one_letter_code
_entity_poly.pdbx_strand_id
1 'polypeptide(L)' 'MGITYETKIQCDFCGKKDEEVKAVVVGINKSCICDQCVEVAAKFLSEDDKEKGGS' A
#
# COMPACT_ATOMS: atom_id res chain seq x y z
N MET A 1 -18.42 -28.66 -3.50
CA MET A 1 -17.16 -28.10 -4.02
C MET A 1 -16.81 -26.91 -3.15
N GLY A 2 -15.65 -26.96 -2.50
CA GLY A 2 -15.27 -26.05 -1.43
C GLY A 2 -15.01 -24.63 -1.93
N ILE A 3 -15.59 -23.66 -1.23
CA ILE A 3 -15.17 -22.27 -1.29
C ILE A 3 -13.81 -22.18 -0.61
N THR A 4 -12.73 -22.23 -1.37
CA THR A 4 -11.39 -21.88 -0.88
C THR A 4 -11.36 -20.37 -0.68
N TYR A 5 -11.60 -19.94 0.55
CA TYR A 5 -11.51 -18.55 1.03
C TYR A 5 -10.05 -18.09 1.06
N GLU A 6 -9.39 -18.12 -0.10
CA GLU A 6 -8.11 -17.46 -0.26
C GLU A 6 -8.35 -16.01 -0.68
N THR A 7 -8.85 -15.22 0.27
CA THR A 7 -8.73 -13.76 0.22
C THR A 7 -7.25 -13.43 0.34
N LYS A 8 -6.48 -13.66 -0.74
CA LYS A 8 -5.09 -13.25 -0.83
C LYS A 8 -5.09 -11.72 -0.83
N ILE A 9 -4.68 -11.13 0.30
CA ILE A 9 -4.56 -9.68 0.43
C ILE A 9 -3.35 -9.29 -0.40
N GLN A 10 -3.59 -8.58 -1.49
CA GLN A 10 -2.55 -8.11 -2.40
C GLN A 10 -2.63 -6.60 -2.55
N CYS A 11 -1.48 -5.96 -2.73
CA CYS A 11 -1.40 -4.52 -3.00
C CYS A 11 -2.01 -4.21 -4.37
N ASP A 12 -2.93 -3.24 -4.43
CA ASP A 12 -3.58 -2.84 -5.68
C ASP A 12 -2.61 -2.08 -6.62
N PHE A 13 -1.55 -1.49 -6.04
CA PHE A 13 -0.58 -0.69 -6.78
C PHE A 13 0.54 -1.50 -7.43
N CYS A 14 1.04 -2.54 -6.75
CA CYS A 14 2.16 -3.35 -7.24
C CYS A 14 1.82 -4.84 -7.46
N GLY A 15 0.64 -5.29 -7.05
CA GLY A 15 0.19 -6.68 -7.18
C GLY A 15 0.83 -7.68 -6.22
N LYS A 16 1.72 -7.23 -5.33
CA LYS A 16 2.40 -8.12 -4.36
C LYS A 16 1.44 -8.61 -3.28
N LYS A 17 1.57 -9.87 -2.90
CA LYS A 17 0.80 -10.48 -1.81
C LYS A 17 1.36 -10.09 -0.44
N ASP A 18 0.57 -10.25 0.61
CA ASP A 18 0.98 -10.01 1.99
C ASP A 18 2.19 -10.86 2.41
N GLU A 19 2.37 -12.05 1.81
CA GLU A 19 3.53 -12.92 2.03
C GLU A 19 4.85 -12.35 1.45
N GLU A 20 4.76 -11.46 0.44
CA GLU A 20 5.91 -10.88 -0.27
C GLU A 20 6.37 -9.53 0.30
N VAL A 21 5.61 -8.98 1.23
CA VAL A 21 5.83 -7.64 1.80
C VAL A 21 5.74 -7.67 3.31
N LYS A 22 6.26 -6.64 3.97
CA LYS A 22 6.28 -6.60 5.44
C LYS A 22 4.89 -6.33 6.03
N ALA A 23 4.10 -5.52 5.34
CA ALA A 23 2.77 -5.13 5.76
C ALA A 23 1.92 -4.73 4.56
N VAL A 24 0.62 -5.05 4.64
CA VAL A 24 -0.41 -4.54 3.73
C VAL A 24 -1.51 -3.90 4.56
N VAL A 25 -1.85 -2.66 4.23
CA VAL A 25 -2.95 -1.90 4.83
C VAL A 25 -4.18 -2.05 3.94
N VAL A 26 -5.29 -2.51 4.53
CA VAL A 26 -6.58 -2.65 3.84
C VAL A 26 -7.53 -1.55 4.30
N GLY A 27 -7.94 -0.69 3.37
CA GLY A 27 -8.89 0.39 3.60
C GLY A 27 -10.34 -0.06 3.50
N ILE A 28 -11.24 0.72 4.11
CA ILE A 28 -12.69 0.49 4.12
C ILE A 28 -13.33 0.40 2.72
N ASN A 29 -12.68 0.95 1.69
CA ASN A 29 -13.13 0.94 0.29
C ASN A 29 -12.51 -0.19 -0.56
N LYS A 30 -12.03 -1.27 0.06
CA LYS A 30 -11.29 -2.37 -0.61
C LYS A 30 -9.97 -1.95 -1.28
N SER A 31 -9.43 -0.78 -0.93
CA SER A 31 -8.08 -0.39 -1.36
C SER A 31 -7.04 -1.10 -0.50
N CYS A 32 -6.06 -1.72 -1.13
CA CYS A 32 -4.96 -2.39 -0.44
C CYS A 32 -3.63 -1.74 -0.84
N ILE A 33 -2.83 -1.33 0.14
CA ILE A 33 -1.52 -0.71 -0.12
C ILE A 33 -0.45 -1.33 0.78
N CYS A 34 0.69 -1.72 0.20
CA CYS A 34 1.82 -2.27 0.96
C CYS A 34 2.82 -1.20 1.39
N ASP A 35 3.69 -1.55 2.34
CA ASP A 35 4.71 -0.65 2.90
C ASP A 35 5.59 0.01 1.82
N GLN A 36 6.03 -0.77 0.83
CA GLN A 36 6.84 -0.29 -0.28
C GLN A 36 6.12 0.75 -1.13
N CYS A 37 4.83 0.53 -1.44
CA CYS A 37 4.04 1.49 -2.21
C CYS A 37 3.78 2.76 -1.40
N VAL A 38 3.61 2.66 -0.08
CA VAL A 38 3.49 3.82 0.81
C VAL A 38 4.78 4.64 0.79
N GLU A 39 5.96 4.01 0.88
CA GLU A 39 7.25 4.72 0.85
C GLU A 39 7.47 5.46 -0.47
N VAL A 40 7.18 4.80 -1.60
CA VAL A 40 7.28 5.42 -2.94
C VAL A 40 6.29 6.56 -3.08
N ALA A 41 5.04 6.38 -2.67
CA ALA A 41 4.02 7.43 -2.71
C ALA A 41 4.40 8.60 -1.81
N ALA A 42 4.88 8.34 -0.59
CA ALA A 42 5.35 9.37 0.33
C ALA A 42 6.53 10.14 -0.24
N LYS A 43 7.46 9.48 -0.94
CA LYS A 43 8.58 10.15 -1.59
C LYS A 43 8.12 11.06 -2.72
N PHE A 44 7.19 10.61 -3.55
CA PHE A 44 6.62 11.41 -4.64
C PHE A 44 5.81 12.60 -4.12
N LEU A 45 4.98 12.38 -3.10
CA LEU A 45 4.18 13.43 -2.45
C LEU A 45 5.05 14.43 -1.69
N SER A 46 6.16 13.97 -1.11
CA SER A 46 7.08 14.81 -0.34
C SER A 46 8.07 15.60 -1.20
N GLU A 47 8.13 15.36 -2.52
CA GLU A 47 8.93 16.17 -3.47
C GLU A 47 8.28 17.52 -3.83
N ASP A 48 7.04 17.78 -3.39
CA ASP A 48 6.34 19.08 -3.53
C ASP A 48 6.37 19.94 -2.25
N ASP A 49 6.81 19.41 -1.10
CA ASP A 49 6.79 20.11 0.21
C ASP A 49 8.06 20.91 0.53
N LYS A 50 8.89 21.24 -0.46
CA LYS A 50 10.10 22.05 -0.27
C LYS A 50 9.92 23.57 -0.40
N GLU A 51 8.68 24.08 -0.45
CA GLU A 51 8.46 25.53 -0.49
C GLU A 51 7.59 26.13 0.64
N LYS A 52 6.99 25.36 1.57
CA LYS A 52 6.39 25.96 2.77
C LYS A 52 6.52 25.14 4.05
N GLY A 53 7.50 25.51 4.87
CA GLY A 53 7.35 25.59 6.33
C GLY A 53 7.72 24.36 7.15
N GLY A 54 9.02 24.18 7.42
CA GLY A 54 9.49 23.49 8.62
C GLY A 54 9.92 24.54 9.65
N SER A 55 9.20 24.61 10.77
CA SER A 55 9.61 25.29 12.00
C SER A 55 10.14 24.29 13.01
#